data_AF-A0AA36HND4-F1
#
_entry.id   AF-A0AA36HND4-F1
#
_cell.length_a   1.000
_cell.length_b   1.000
_cell.length_c   1.000
_cell.angle_alpha   90.00
_cell.angle_beta   90.00
_cell.angle_gamma   90.00
#
_symmetry.space_group_name_H-M   'P 1'
#
loop_
_entity.id
_entity.type
_entity.pdbx_description
1 polymer ?
#
loop_
_entity_poly.entity_id
_entity_poly.type
_entity_poly.pdbx_seq_one_letter_code
_entity_poly.pdbx_strand_id
1 'polypeptide(L)'
;MVVEVGEESQLPEKAKKEQPKAASPAPKKRGRPPAPKAAETPPKRPRLEDWGTLWTRLESKGWRLEVVGQRQDRYYLPPGVERGPGKKNRVDYFDSKKQVLQQLGGQ
;
A
#
# COMPACT_ATOMS: atom_id res chain seq x y z
N MET A 1 11.46 -24.72 52.51
CA MET A 1 11.46 -23.49 51.70
C MET A 1 10.05 -23.33 51.17
N VAL A 2 9.35 -22.28 51.59
CA VAL A 2 7.94 -21.97 51.29
C VAL A 2 7.88 -20.66 50.50
N VAL A 3 7.22 -20.69 49.33
CA VAL A 3 6.47 -19.67 48.53
C VAL A 3 6.43 -20.22 47.09
N GLU A 4 5.32 -20.69 46.50
CA GLU A 4 3.99 -20.10 46.21
C GLU A 4 4.02 -19.07 45.05
N VAL A 5 2.94 -19.10 44.22
CA VAL A 5 2.51 -18.13 43.18
C VAL A 5 3.18 -18.31 41.78
N GLY A 6 2.52 -18.54 40.64
CA GLY A 6 1.11 -18.46 40.26
C GLY A 6 0.75 -17.13 39.58
N GLU A 7 1.05 -16.94 38.28
CA GLU A 7 0.52 -15.83 37.44
C GLU A 7 0.93 -16.07 35.96
N GLU A 8 0.09 -16.55 35.05
CA GLU A 8 -1.00 -15.88 34.30
C GLU A 8 -0.74 -14.40 33.92
N SER A 9 -0.34 -14.14 32.67
CA SER A 9 -0.69 -12.91 31.95
C SER A 9 -0.27 -13.01 30.48
N GLN A 10 -1.25 -13.22 29.58
CA GLN A 10 -2.05 -12.18 28.90
C GLN A 10 -1.35 -11.56 27.68
N LEU A 11 -1.86 -11.97 26.51
CA LEU A 11 -1.70 -11.28 25.24
C LEU A 11 -2.31 -9.88 25.32
N PRO A 12 -1.64 -8.84 24.80
CA PRO A 12 -2.29 -7.55 24.61
C PRO A 12 -3.14 -7.54 23.33
N GLU A 13 -4.44 -7.73 23.52
CA GLU A 13 -5.50 -7.28 22.61
C GLU A 13 -5.47 -5.75 22.54
N LYS A 14 -4.95 -5.17 21.44
CA LYS A 14 -5.04 -3.73 21.20
C LYS A 14 -6.14 -3.39 20.19
N ALA A 15 -7.30 -3.14 20.78
CA ALA A 15 -8.11 -1.94 20.61
C ALA A 15 -8.44 -1.49 19.17
N LYS A 16 -9.68 -1.83 18.78
CA LYS A 16 -10.58 -1.00 17.97
C LYS A 16 -10.44 0.48 18.35
N LYS A 17 -10.13 1.33 17.37
CA LYS A 17 -10.43 2.76 17.44
C LYS A 17 -11.56 3.07 16.46
N GLU A 18 -12.75 3.04 17.03
CA GLU A 18 -13.98 3.63 16.54
C GLU A 18 -13.73 5.12 16.27
N GLN A 19 -13.99 5.56 15.03
CA GLN A 19 -14.10 6.98 14.72
C GLN A 19 -15.57 7.33 14.54
N PRO A 20 -16.05 8.41 15.20
CA PRO A 20 -17.46 8.73 15.31
C PRO A 20 -18.08 9.19 14.00
N LYS A 21 -19.29 8.70 13.75
CA LYS A 21 -20.24 9.21 12.76
C LYS A 21 -20.78 10.56 13.27
N ALA A 22 -20.32 11.66 12.68
CA ALA A 22 -21.01 12.94 12.77
C ALA A 22 -21.97 13.08 11.58
N ALA A 23 -23.23 13.38 11.89
CA ALA A 23 -24.32 13.57 10.95
C ALA A 23 -24.21 14.91 10.18
N SER A 24 -24.89 14.94 9.03
CA SER A 24 -24.94 15.96 7.97
C SER A 24 -25.32 17.39 8.39
N PRO A 25 -25.17 18.35 7.45
CA PRO A 25 -26.41 18.95 6.93
C PRO A 25 -26.55 18.99 5.39
N ALA A 26 -27.81 19.18 5.00
CA ALA A 26 -28.50 19.06 3.71
C ALA A 26 -28.05 20.05 2.58
N PRO A 27 -28.64 19.98 1.35
CA PRO A 27 -28.06 20.49 0.11
C PRO A 27 -28.47 21.93 -0.22
N LYS A 28 -27.52 22.74 -0.72
CA LYS A 28 -27.80 24.07 -1.28
C LYS A 28 -27.90 24.01 -2.81
N LYS A 29 -29.07 24.43 -3.32
CA LYS A 29 -29.38 24.55 -4.75
C LYS A 29 -28.61 25.71 -5.42
N ARG A 30 -28.19 25.45 -6.66
CA ARG A 30 -28.12 26.37 -7.82
C ARG A 30 -27.22 27.62 -7.71
N GLY A 31 -25.98 27.44 -8.16
CA GLY A 31 -25.34 28.34 -9.11
C GLY A 31 -24.69 27.47 -10.19
N ARG A 32 -25.17 27.53 -11.43
CA ARG A 32 -24.53 26.84 -12.57
C ARG A 32 -23.33 27.69 -12.96
N PRO A 33 -22.07 27.28 -12.71
CA PRO A 33 -20.93 27.99 -13.28
C PRO A 33 -21.00 27.90 -14.82
N PRO A 34 -20.59 28.96 -15.55
CA PRO A 34 -20.53 28.91 -17.00
C PRO A 34 -19.57 27.81 -17.45
N ALA A 35 -19.93 27.14 -18.54
CA ALA A 35 -19.19 26.02 -19.12
C ALA A 35 -17.70 26.36 -19.32
N PRO A 36 -16.75 25.51 -18.87
CA PRO A 36 -15.37 25.65 -19.31
C PRO A 36 -15.30 25.35 -20.81
N LYS A 37 -15.04 26.39 -21.59
CA LYS A 37 -14.61 26.27 -22.99
C LYS A 37 -13.31 25.48 -23.06
N ALA A 38 -13.20 24.66 -24.10
CA ALA A 38 -12.00 24.00 -24.57
C ALA A 38 -11.32 23.07 -23.55
N ALA A 39 -11.76 21.80 -23.59
CA ALA A 39 -10.91 20.69 -23.22
C ALA A 39 -9.71 20.65 -24.19
N GLU A 40 -8.67 21.43 -23.89
CA GLU A 40 -7.33 21.11 -24.36
C GLU A 40 -6.98 19.75 -23.74
N THR A 41 -6.98 18.71 -24.57
CA THR A 41 -6.53 17.38 -24.19
C THR A 41 -5.15 17.52 -23.54
N PRO A 42 -4.98 17.17 -22.24
CA PRO A 42 -3.68 17.24 -21.62
C PRO A 42 -2.72 16.37 -22.43
N PRO A 43 -1.45 16.80 -22.61
CA PRO A 43 -0.48 16.02 -23.36
C PRO A 43 -0.48 14.61 -22.80
N LYS A 44 -0.68 13.65 -23.71
CA LYS A 44 -0.76 12.22 -23.45
C LYS A 44 0.59 11.82 -22.86
N ARG A 45 0.72 11.95 -21.53
CA ARG A 45 1.89 11.50 -20.79
C ARG A 45 2.17 10.08 -21.29
N PRO A 46 3.43 9.70 -21.53
CA PRO A 46 3.73 8.33 -21.92
C PRO A 46 2.96 7.44 -20.95
N ARG A 47 2.06 6.62 -21.49
CA ARG A 47 1.29 5.71 -20.65
C ARG A 47 2.35 4.87 -19.97
N LEU A 48 2.59 5.14 -18.69
CA LEU A 48 3.36 4.26 -17.83
C LEU A 48 2.78 2.89 -18.11
N GLU A 49 3.62 2.00 -18.64
CA GLU A 49 3.23 0.66 -19.06
C GLU A 49 2.27 0.09 -18.01
N ASP A 50 1.13 -0.42 -18.45
CA ASP A 50 0.09 -0.86 -17.52
C ASP A 50 0.72 -1.78 -16.47
N TRP A 51 0.55 -1.41 -15.19
CA TRP A 51 1.23 -2.11 -14.10
C TRP A 51 1.00 -3.63 -14.16
N GLY A 52 -0.16 -4.06 -14.64
CA GLY A 52 -0.46 -5.49 -14.84
C GLY A 52 0.55 -6.17 -15.77
N THR A 53 0.78 -5.60 -16.96
CA THR A 53 1.75 -6.12 -17.94
C THR A 53 3.17 -6.12 -17.39
N LEU A 54 3.57 -5.03 -16.75
CA LEU A 54 4.89 -4.92 -16.15
C LEU A 54 5.06 -5.93 -15.01
N TRP A 55 4.04 -6.09 -14.16
CA TRP A 55 4.04 -7.05 -13.07
C TRP A 55 4.15 -8.49 -13.57
N THR A 56 3.39 -8.88 -14.60
CA THR A 56 3.54 -10.21 -15.23
C THR A 56 4.98 -10.46 -15.68
N ARG A 57 5.63 -9.45 -16.28
CA ARG A 57 7.04 -9.56 -16.68
C ARG A 57 7.98 -9.66 -15.48
N LEU A 58 7.68 -8.98 -14.38
CA LEU A 58 8.44 -9.09 -13.14
C LEU A 58 8.28 -10.46 -12.49
N GLU A 59 7.07 -11.02 -12.45
CA GLU A 59 6.82 -12.37 -11.95
C GLU A 59 7.61 -13.42 -12.76
N SER A 60 7.65 -13.29 -14.09
CA SER A 60 8.50 -14.15 -14.94
C SER A 60 9.99 -14.00 -14.65
N LYS A 61 10.43 -12.88 -14.09
CA LYS A 61 11.80 -12.66 -13.61
C LYS A 61 12.02 -13.14 -12.17
N GLY A 62 11.00 -13.73 -11.54
CA GLY A 62 11.05 -14.23 -10.17
C GLY A 62 10.71 -13.20 -9.09
N TRP A 63 10.13 -12.05 -9.45
CA TRP A 63 9.55 -11.17 -8.44
C TRP A 63 8.33 -11.80 -7.79
N ARG A 64 8.11 -11.49 -6.51
CA ARG A 64 7.00 -12.03 -5.71
C ARG A 64 6.21 -10.91 -5.06
N LEU A 65 4.89 -11.10 -4.97
CA LEU A 65 4.00 -10.26 -4.16
C LEU A 65 3.69 -10.99 -2.86
N GLU A 66 4.11 -10.45 -1.74
CA GLU A 66 3.75 -10.98 -0.43
C GLU A 66 2.70 -10.08 0.23
N VAL A 67 1.61 -10.68 0.69
CA VAL A 67 0.55 -9.98 1.41
C VAL A 67 0.63 -10.38 2.88
N VAL A 68 0.93 -9.42 3.76
CA VAL A 68 1.17 -9.71 5.18
C VAL A 68 0.27 -8.90 6.09
N GLY A 69 -0.10 -9.53 7.19
CA GLY A 69 -0.90 -8.92 8.25
C GLY A 69 -2.38 -8.85 7.91
N GLN A 70 -3.18 -8.47 8.91
CA GLN A 70 -4.63 -8.33 8.76
C GLN A 70 -5.02 -7.17 7.83
N ARG A 71 -4.13 -6.19 7.65
CA ARG A 71 -4.34 -5.03 6.77
C ARG A 71 -4.05 -5.32 5.30
N GLN A 72 -3.60 -6.53 4.97
CA GLN A 72 -3.21 -6.93 3.62
C GLN A 72 -2.14 -6.00 3.03
N ASP A 73 -1.12 -5.69 3.85
CA ASP A 73 0.01 -4.89 3.38
C ASP A 73 0.75 -5.69 2.31
N ARG A 74 0.95 -5.06 1.15
CA ARG A 74 1.53 -5.70 -0.03
C ARG A 74 2.98 -5.30 -0.18
N TYR A 75 3.86 -6.29 -0.21
CA TYR A 75 5.28 -6.12 -0.43
C TYR A 75 5.69 -6.77 -1.75
N TYR A 76 6.51 -6.06 -2.50
CA TYR A 76 7.09 -6.48 -3.77
C TYR A 76 8.53 -6.90 -3.51
N LEU A 77 8.80 -8.20 -3.63
CA LEU A 77 10.12 -8.76 -3.39
C LEU A 77 10.79 -9.07 -4.73
N PRO A 78 12.04 -8.62 -4.94
CA PRO A 78 12.84 -9.02 -6.10
C PRO A 78 13.24 -10.50 -6.00
N PRO A 79 13.69 -11.11 -7.11
CA PRO A 79 14.09 -12.51 -7.13
C PRO A 79 15.23 -12.78 -6.14
N GLY A 80 15.08 -13.84 -5.35
CA GLY A 80 16.06 -14.24 -4.34
C GLY A 80 16.03 -13.42 -3.05
N VAL A 81 15.11 -12.47 -2.91
CA VAL A 81 14.87 -11.76 -1.64
C VAL A 81 13.62 -12.30 -0.98
N GLU A 82 13.75 -12.62 0.30
CA GLU A 82 12.66 -13.05 1.16
C GLU A 82 12.54 -12.08 2.33
N ARG A 83 11.32 -11.86 2.84
CA ARG A 83 11.14 -11.02 4.03
C ARG A 83 11.57 -11.80 5.26
N GLY A 84 12.46 -11.20 6.04
CA GLY A 84 13.03 -11.85 7.21
C GLY A 84 14.07 -10.98 7.91
N PRO A 85 14.65 -11.49 9.00
CA PRO A 85 15.71 -10.81 9.72
C PRO A 85 16.89 -10.50 8.77
N GLY A 86 17.35 -9.25 8.77
CA GLY A 86 18.46 -8.79 7.93
C GLY A 86 18.06 -8.13 6.60
N LYS A 87 16.77 -8.17 6.21
CA LYS A 87 16.27 -7.49 4.99
C LYS A 87 15.48 -6.22 5.33
N LYS A 88 15.79 -5.12 4.65
CA LYS A 88 15.21 -3.79 4.94
C LYS A 88 14.17 -3.39 3.89
N ASN A 89 13.01 -2.91 4.34
CA ASN A 89 12.00 -2.33 3.46
C ASN A 89 12.55 -1.06 2.78
N ARG A 90 12.18 -0.87 1.51
CA ARG A 90 12.63 0.21 0.59
C ARG A 90 14.10 0.14 0.18
N VAL A 91 14.79 -0.94 0.53
CA VAL A 91 16.19 -1.21 0.17
C VAL A 91 16.29 -2.56 -0.52
N ASP A 92 15.91 -3.64 0.18
CA ASP A 92 15.94 -5.00 -0.34
C ASP A 92 14.61 -5.39 -1.01
N TYR A 93 13.48 -4.91 -0.47
CA TYR A 93 12.12 -5.14 -1.00
C TYR A 93 11.31 -3.85 -0.89
N PHE A 94 10.17 -3.76 -1.58
CA PHE A 94 9.44 -2.50 -1.73
C PHE A 94 7.98 -2.61 -1.30
N ASP A 95 7.44 -1.59 -0.62
CA ASP A 95 6.01 -1.51 -0.26
C ASP A 95 5.13 -0.85 -1.32
N SER A 96 5.72 -0.29 -2.39
CA SER A 96 4.98 0.47 -3.39
C SER A 96 5.46 0.22 -4.82
N LYS A 97 4.50 0.19 -5.75
CA LYS A 97 4.74 0.07 -7.20
C LYS A 97 5.71 1.14 -7.72
N LYS A 98 5.57 2.37 -7.21
CA LYS A 98 6.41 3.51 -7.61
C LYS A 98 7.89 3.24 -7.32
N GLN A 99 8.21 2.65 -6.16
CA GLN A 99 9.59 2.33 -5.81
C GLN A 99 10.14 1.20 -6.69
N VAL A 100 9.33 0.18 -6.99
CA VAL A 100 9.72 -0.86 -7.94
C VAL A 100 10.06 -0.25 -9.30
N LEU A 101 9.20 0.63 -9.83
CA LEU A 101 9.44 1.32 -11.10
C LEU A 101 10.69 2.21 -11.05
N GLN A 102 10.93 2.90 -9.94
CA GLN A 102 12.11 3.72 -9.76
C GLN A 102 13.40 2.89 -9.74
N GLN A 103 13.38 1.72 -9.08
CA GLN A 103 14.50 0.79 -9.05
C GLN A 103 14.80 0.21 -10.44
N LEU A 104 13.77 -0.04 -11.25
CA LEU A 104 13.91 -0.62 -12.59
C LEU A 104 14.26 0.41 -13.66
N GLY A 105 13.79 1.65 -13.51
CA GLY A 105 13.99 2.74 -14.49
C GLY A 105 15.12 3.71 -14.14
N GLY A 106 15.82 3.51 -13.01
CA GLY A 106 16.90 4.37 -12.53
C GLY A 106 18.30 3.99 -13.02
N GLN A 107 18.43 3.36 -14.19
CA GLN A 107 19.72 3.10 -14.86
C GLN A 107 19.97 4.11 -15.98
#